data_AF-A0A8I2K2L1-F1
#
_entry.id   AF-A0A8I2K2L1-F1
#
_cell.length_a   1.000
_cell.length_b   1.000
_cell.length_c   1.000
_cell.angle_alpha   90.00
_cell.angle_beta   90.00
_cell.angle_gamma   90.00
#
_symmetry.space_group_name_H-M   'P 1'
#
loop_
_entity.id
_entity.type
_entity.pdbx_description
1 polymer ?
#
loop_
_entity_poly.entity_id
_entity_poly.type
_entity_poly.pdbx_seq_one_letter_code
_entity_poly.pdbx_strand_id
1 'polypeptide(L)'
;MDDKFKRKKELYSARLEDMPRDPKTNKIIANLVHHHNRGLITQHYIVIGDTQKGFYFKIFDHEGRLIREIRHQAERRRVKAEDKKMIMGELMERAKKSRRWELLKSRVNYIFSEYFPAYFDFFVQEKKLYVFGYPMPNERQNVSIVDIKGKLLSSKIIPYIGGNYFRHQMYFIYKGFLYYLFDNEESEKWELRAVKIE
;
A
#
# COMPACT_ATOMS: atom_id res chain seq x y z
N MET A 1 14.94 -32.34 4.59
CA MET A 1 14.21 -31.06 4.48
C MET A 1 15.15 -30.12 3.73
N ASP A 2 14.78 -29.68 2.53
CA ASP A 2 15.66 -28.96 1.60
C ASP A 2 16.25 -27.69 2.26
N ASP A 3 17.57 -27.50 2.17
CA ASP A 3 18.34 -26.40 2.80
C ASP A 3 17.79 -25.02 2.40
N LYS A 4 17.23 -24.92 1.20
CA LYS A 4 16.57 -23.73 0.69
C LYS A 4 15.33 -23.34 1.51
N PHE A 5 14.62 -24.33 2.06
CA PHE A 5 13.42 -24.11 2.87
C PHE A 5 13.78 -23.65 4.30
N LYS A 6 14.87 -24.18 4.87
CA LYS A 6 15.40 -23.77 6.17
C LYS A 6 15.83 -22.30 6.13
N ARG A 7 16.57 -21.91 5.10
CA ARG A 7 17.04 -20.52 4.88
C ARG A 7 15.89 -19.53 4.71
N LYS A 8 14.81 -19.93 4.03
CA LYS A 8 13.60 -19.09 3.88
C LYS A 8 12.82 -18.91 5.19
N LYS A 9 12.82 -19.93 6.05
CA LYS A 9 12.24 -19.84 7.40
C LYS A 9 13.05 -18.91 8.29
N GLU A 10 14.38 -19.02 8.27
CA GLU A 10 15.30 -18.17 9.03
C GLU A 10 15.18 -16.68 8.62
N LEU A 11 15.19 -16.38 7.32
CA LEU A 11 15.00 -15.00 6.82
C LEU A 11 13.65 -14.40 7.24
N TYR A 12 12.59 -15.22 7.25
CA TYR A 12 11.28 -14.76 7.68
C TYR A 12 11.20 -14.54 9.20
N SER A 13 11.81 -15.43 9.98
CA SER A 13 11.93 -15.29 11.44
C SER A 13 12.72 -14.04 11.81
N ALA A 14 13.86 -13.79 11.16
CA ALA A 14 14.65 -12.56 11.37
C ALA A 14 13.83 -11.30 11.08
N ARG A 15 13.07 -11.28 9.97
CA ARG A 15 12.18 -10.14 9.64
C ARG A 15 11.09 -9.91 10.69
N LEU A 16 10.60 -10.96 11.36
CA LEU A 16 9.62 -10.84 12.43
C LEU A 16 10.23 -10.39 13.76
N GLU A 17 11.53 -10.63 13.97
CA GLU A 17 12.27 -10.19 15.15
C GLU A 17 12.49 -8.67 15.16
N ASP A 18 12.69 -8.08 13.98
CA ASP A 18 12.85 -6.62 13.79
C ASP A 18 11.53 -5.83 13.89
N MET A 19 10.38 -6.50 13.99
CA MET A 19 9.09 -5.81 14.06
C MET A 19 8.81 -5.24 15.46
N PRO A 20 8.12 -4.09 15.55
CA PRO A 20 7.70 -3.53 16.83
C PRO A 20 6.91 -4.55 17.65
N ARG A 21 7.16 -4.58 18.97
CA ARG A 21 6.47 -5.50 19.89
C ARG A 21 5.68 -4.74 20.94
N ASP A 22 4.56 -5.34 21.33
CA ASP A 22 3.75 -4.87 22.44
C ASP A 22 4.48 -5.18 23.75
N PRO A 23 4.82 -4.17 24.57
CA PRO A 23 5.59 -4.37 25.80
C PRO A 23 4.84 -5.21 26.84
N LYS A 24 3.50 -5.30 26.78
CA LYS A 24 2.70 -6.08 27.73
C LYS A 24 2.57 -7.54 27.35
N THR A 25 2.49 -7.83 26.05
CA THR A 25 2.20 -9.19 25.55
C THR A 25 3.37 -9.83 24.82
N ASN A 26 4.43 -9.06 24.54
CA ASN A 26 5.58 -9.43 23.71
C ASN A 26 5.22 -9.89 22.28
N LYS A 27 3.98 -9.62 21.84
CA LYS A 27 3.48 -9.94 20.51
C LYS A 27 3.91 -8.87 19.51
N ILE A 28 4.08 -9.27 18.27
CA ILE A 28 4.36 -8.38 17.14
C ILE A 28 3.17 -7.46 16.93
N ILE A 29 3.41 -6.16 16.82
CA ILE A 29 2.38 -5.17 16.49
C ILE A 29 2.28 -5.07 14.96
N ALA A 30 1.15 -5.47 14.41
CA ALA A 30 0.84 -5.30 13.00
C ALA A 30 -0.23 -4.21 12.85
N ASN A 31 0.18 -3.02 12.40
CA ASN A 31 -0.77 -1.96 12.06
C ASN A 31 -1.36 -2.21 10.67
N LEU A 32 -2.65 -2.53 10.62
CA LEU A 32 -3.37 -2.86 9.39
C LEU A 32 -3.78 -1.63 8.57
N VAL A 33 -3.67 -0.44 9.17
CA VAL A 33 -3.86 0.85 8.51
C VAL A 33 -2.65 1.71 8.85
N HIS A 34 -1.52 1.42 8.19
CA HIS A 34 -0.26 2.07 8.49
C HIS A 34 -0.02 3.28 7.59
N HIS A 35 0.53 4.33 8.20
CA HIS A 35 1.19 5.38 7.44
C HIS A 35 2.49 4.83 6.84
N HIS A 36 2.83 5.30 5.66
CA HIS A 36 4.05 4.96 4.95
C HIS A 36 4.83 6.22 4.58
N ASN A 37 6.15 6.05 4.63
CA ASN A 37 7.13 6.96 4.06
C ASN A 37 7.84 6.18 2.94
N ARG A 38 7.59 6.56 1.69
CA ARG A 38 8.08 5.84 0.50
C ARG A 38 8.81 6.80 -0.42
N GLY A 39 9.99 6.39 -0.86
CA GLY A 39 10.75 7.04 -1.92
C GLY A 39 10.57 6.33 -3.27
N LEU A 40 10.52 7.10 -4.35
CA LEU A 40 10.55 6.61 -5.72
C LEU A 40 11.53 7.46 -6.52
N ILE A 41 12.46 6.79 -7.21
CA ILE A 41 13.45 7.42 -8.08
C ILE A 41 13.01 7.22 -9.52
N THR A 42 12.96 8.31 -10.29
CA THR A 42 12.70 8.30 -11.73
C THR A 42 13.91 8.85 -12.48
N GLN A 43 13.83 8.88 -13.81
CA GLN A 43 14.84 9.52 -14.64
C GLN A 43 15.03 11.02 -14.33
N HIS A 44 14.00 11.70 -13.82
CA HIS A 44 14.01 13.16 -13.65
C HIS A 44 14.02 13.62 -12.20
N TYR A 45 13.41 12.85 -11.30
CA TYR A 45 13.13 13.27 -9.94
C TYR A 45 13.28 12.12 -8.95
N ILE A 46 13.66 12.48 -7.73
CA ILE A 46 13.45 11.67 -6.54
C ILE A 46 12.21 12.21 -5.84
N VAL A 47 11.22 11.36 -5.61
CA VAL A 47 9.97 11.74 -4.94
C VAL A 47 9.83 10.97 -3.64
N ILE A 48 9.60 11.70 -2.55
CA ILE A 48 9.34 11.13 -1.22
C ILE A 48 7.92 11.47 -0.82
N GLY A 49 7.08 10.46 -0.66
CA GLY A 49 5.74 10.58 -0.08
C GLY A 49 5.74 10.24 1.40
N ASP A 50 5.06 11.04 2.23
CA ASP A 50 4.92 10.82 3.67
C ASP A 50 3.48 11.05 4.11
N THR A 51 2.77 9.96 4.37
CA THR A 51 1.35 10.02 4.76
C THR A 51 1.11 10.40 6.21
N GLN A 52 2.14 10.47 7.06
CA GLN A 52 1.97 11.03 8.41
C GLN A 52 1.70 12.54 8.35
N LYS A 53 2.16 13.19 7.28
CA LYS A 53 1.92 14.62 6.99
C LYS A 53 0.67 14.86 6.14
N GLY A 54 -0.18 13.85 5.96
CA GLY A 54 -1.37 13.92 5.11
C GLY A 54 -1.04 13.70 3.63
N PHE A 55 -1.67 14.46 2.73
CA PHE A 55 -1.34 14.42 1.30
C PHE A 55 -0.08 15.25 1.07
N TYR A 56 1.08 14.62 1.24
CA TYR A 56 2.36 15.30 1.24
C TYR A 56 3.40 14.56 0.39
N PHE A 57 4.14 15.34 -0.40
CA PHE A 57 5.29 14.88 -1.18
C PHE A 57 6.43 15.90 -1.14
N LYS A 58 7.66 15.43 -1.09
CA LYS A 58 8.86 16.20 -1.46
C LYS A 58 9.37 15.72 -2.82
N ILE A 59 9.75 16.66 -3.66
CA ILE A 59 10.35 16.40 -4.97
C ILE A 59 11.75 16.98 -4.97
N PHE A 60 12.73 16.15 -5.30
CA PHE A 60 14.13 16.52 -5.45
C PHE A 60 14.59 16.27 -6.88
N ASP A 61 15.65 16.95 -7.30
CA ASP A 61 16.39 16.59 -8.50
C ASP A 61 17.32 15.38 -8.25
N HIS A 62 18.07 14.99 -9.28
CA HIS A 62 19.01 13.88 -9.22
C HIS A 62 20.27 14.16 -8.38
N GLU A 63 20.55 15.43 -8.07
CA GLU A 63 21.62 15.84 -7.15
C GLU A 63 21.14 15.84 -5.69
N GLY A 64 19.85 15.55 -5.44
CA GLY A 64 19.25 15.55 -4.11
C GLY A 64 18.86 16.95 -3.62
N ARG A 65 18.85 17.97 -4.48
CA ARG A 65 18.38 19.32 -4.13
C ARG A 65 16.86 19.34 -4.13
N LEU A 66 16.27 19.92 -3.09
CA LEU A 66 14.82 20.05 -2.97
C LEU A 66 14.29 21.03 -4.03
N ILE A 67 13.43 20.54 -4.92
CA ILE A 67 12.75 21.35 -5.92
C ILE A 67 11.46 21.94 -5.33
N ARG A 68 10.68 21.10 -4.64
CA ARG A 68 9.33 21.48 -4.16
C ARG A 68 8.79 20.57 -3.07
N GLU A 69 7.90 21.13 -2.25
CA GLU A 69 6.94 20.39 -1.44
C GLU A 69 5.53 20.53 -2.02
N ILE A 70 4.79 19.42 -2.10
CA ILE A 70 3.38 19.38 -2.48
C ILE A 70 2.57 19.06 -1.24
N ARG A 71 1.53 19.86 -0.99
CA ARG A 71 0.56 19.68 0.09
C ARG A 71 -0.85 19.90 -0.45
N HIS A 72 -1.73 18.93 -0.23
CA HIS A 72 -3.16 19.12 -0.42
C HIS A 72 -3.89 18.88 0.90
N GLN A 73 -4.99 19.61 1.09
CA GLN A 73 -5.94 19.25 2.13
C GLN A 73 -6.63 17.96 1.70
N ALA A 74 -6.40 16.90 2.47
CA ALA A 74 -7.11 15.63 2.34
C ALA A 74 -8.05 15.48 3.52
N GLU A 75 -9.29 15.06 3.25
CA GLU A 75 -10.24 14.73 4.30
C GLU A 75 -9.72 13.54 5.11
N ARG A 76 -9.67 13.68 6.43
CA ARG A 76 -9.25 12.60 7.33
C ARG A 76 -10.44 11.68 7.58
N ARG A 77 -10.50 10.55 6.89
CA ARG A 77 -11.47 9.48 7.19
C ARG A 77 -11.06 8.75 8.47
N ARG A 78 -11.91 8.80 9.50
CA ARG A 78 -11.75 8.01 10.72
C ARG A 78 -11.94 6.52 10.41
N VAL A 79 -11.12 5.66 11.01
CA VAL A 79 -11.29 4.20 10.92
C VAL A 79 -12.46 3.78 11.82
N LYS A 80 -13.58 3.38 11.20
CA LYS A 80 -14.80 2.97 11.91
C LYS A 80 -14.74 1.49 12.32
N ALA A 81 -15.68 1.07 13.15
CA ALA A 81 -15.75 -0.33 13.60
C ALA A 81 -16.01 -1.29 12.42
N GLU A 82 -16.82 -0.86 11.45
CA GLU A 82 -17.16 -1.61 10.25
C GLU A 82 -15.92 -1.81 9.37
N ASP A 83 -15.08 -0.78 9.23
CA ASP A 83 -13.81 -0.84 8.50
C ASP A 83 -12.89 -1.90 9.12
N LYS A 84 -12.75 -1.87 10.46
CA LYS A 84 -11.92 -2.85 11.19
C LYS A 84 -12.45 -4.26 10.99
N LYS A 85 -13.76 -4.47 11.08
CA LYS A 85 -14.39 -5.77 10.88
C LYS A 85 -14.16 -6.30 9.47
N MET A 86 -14.28 -5.44 8.45
CA MET A 86 -14.08 -5.80 7.06
C MET A 86 -12.62 -6.18 6.79
N ILE A 87 -11.67 -5.32 7.19
CA ILE A 87 -10.23 -5.57 7.01
C ILE A 87 -9.80 -6.84 7.77
N MET A 88 -10.24 -6.99 9.02
CA MET A 88 -9.95 -8.20 9.81
C MET A 88 -10.61 -9.44 9.23
N GLY A 89 -11.84 -9.34 8.73
CA GLY A 89 -12.58 -10.45 8.14
C GLY A 89 -11.84 -11.03 6.94
N GLU A 90 -11.46 -10.17 5.98
CA GLU A 90 -10.70 -10.60 4.81
C GLU A 90 -9.33 -11.19 5.21
N LEU A 91 -8.64 -10.55 6.15
CA LEU A 91 -7.38 -11.05 6.68
C LEU A 91 -7.53 -12.43 7.33
N MET A 92 -8.53 -12.61 8.19
CA MET A 92 -8.77 -13.87 8.89
C MET A 92 -9.16 -14.99 7.94
N GLU A 93 -10.07 -14.75 7.00
CA GLU A 93 -10.50 -15.78 6.03
C GLU A 93 -9.32 -16.29 5.19
N ARG A 94 -8.42 -15.40 4.77
CA ARG A 94 -7.19 -15.83 4.05
C ARG A 94 -6.17 -16.47 4.98
N ALA A 95 -5.96 -15.91 6.17
CA ALA A 95 -4.96 -16.40 7.10
C ALA A 95 -5.30 -17.81 7.60
N LYS A 96 -6.59 -18.14 7.80
CA LYS A 96 -7.08 -19.49 8.11
C LYS A 96 -6.73 -20.51 7.02
N LYS A 97 -6.70 -20.11 5.74
CA LYS A 97 -6.26 -20.96 4.62
C LYS A 97 -4.74 -21.17 4.61
N SER A 98 -3.97 -20.43 5.41
CA SER A 98 -2.51 -20.54 5.49
C SER A 98 -2.08 -21.56 6.54
N ARG A 99 -1.03 -22.33 6.23
CA ARG A 99 -0.30 -23.18 7.20
C ARG A 99 0.28 -22.40 8.39
N ARG A 100 0.23 -21.06 8.36
CA ARG A 100 0.79 -20.15 9.37
C ARG A 100 -0.28 -19.53 10.28
N TRP A 101 -1.54 -19.90 10.14
CA TRP A 101 -2.64 -19.29 10.89
C TRP A 101 -2.38 -19.27 12.41
N GLU A 102 -2.08 -20.42 13.00
CA GLU A 102 -1.85 -20.55 14.44
C GLU A 102 -0.65 -19.72 14.93
N LEU A 103 0.39 -19.61 14.09
CA LEU A 103 1.55 -18.76 14.37
C LEU A 103 1.14 -17.28 14.40
N LEU A 104 0.39 -16.82 13.39
CA LEU A 104 -0.03 -15.42 13.29
C LEU A 104 -1.00 -15.05 14.42
N LYS A 105 -1.95 -15.93 14.72
CA LYS A 105 -2.93 -15.75 15.79
C LYS A 105 -2.28 -15.64 17.17
N SER A 106 -1.26 -16.46 17.44
CA SER A 106 -0.57 -16.46 18.74
C SER A 106 0.46 -15.35 18.89
N ARG A 107 1.08 -14.87 17.80
CA ARG A 107 2.23 -13.96 17.86
C ARG A 107 1.94 -12.52 17.46
N VAL A 108 0.78 -12.21 16.89
CA VAL A 108 0.51 -10.88 16.32
C VAL A 108 -0.65 -10.20 17.05
N ASN A 109 -0.44 -8.96 17.47
CA ASN A 109 -1.47 -8.02 17.86
C ASN A 109 -1.76 -7.10 16.67
N TYR A 110 -2.95 -7.26 16.10
CA TYR A 110 -3.43 -6.40 15.03
C TYR A 110 -3.98 -5.12 15.61
N ILE A 111 -3.45 -3.98 15.18
CA ILE A 111 -3.90 -2.66 15.58
C ILE A 111 -4.33 -1.85 14.37
N PHE A 112 -5.08 -0.77 14.65
CA PHE A 112 -5.56 0.17 13.65
C PHE A 112 -5.20 1.57 14.10
N SER A 113 -4.70 2.38 13.17
CA SER A 113 -4.63 3.84 13.36
C SER A 113 -6.04 4.42 13.55
N GLU A 114 -6.14 5.59 14.18
CA GLU A 114 -7.43 6.28 14.36
C GLU A 114 -8.01 6.76 13.02
N TYR A 115 -7.14 7.12 12.08
CA TYR A 115 -7.50 7.62 10.75
C TYR A 115 -6.80 6.81 9.67
N PHE A 116 -7.43 6.74 8.51
CA PHE A 116 -6.76 6.26 7.30
C PHE A 116 -5.67 7.26 6.87
N PRO A 117 -4.56 6.78 6.27
CA PRO A 117 -3.60 7.67 5.63
C PRO A 117 -4.26 8.38 4.43
N ALA A 118 -3.73 9.54 4.06
CA ALA A 118 -4.29 10.36 2.99
C ALA A 118 -4.28 9.67 1.61
N TYR A 119 -3.38 8.71 1.43
CA TYR A 119 -3.29 7.82 0.27
C TYR A 119 -2.68 6.49 0.71
N PHE A 120 -2.80 5.46 -0.12
CA PHE A 120 -2.21 4.13 0.09
C PHE A 120 -0.89 3.94 -0.65
N ASP A 121 -0.80 4.50 -1.86
CA ASP A 121 0.43 4.41 -2.65
C ASP A 121 0.50 5.55 -3.66
N PHE A 122 1.66 5.71 -4.29
CA PHE A 122 1.83 6.63 -5.41
C PHE A 122 2.78 6.07 -6.48
N PHE A 123 2.63 6.61 -7.69
CA PHE A 123 3.50 6.31 -8.82
C PHE A 123 3.88 7.60 -9.54
N VAL A 124 5.02 7.61 -10.23
CA VAL A 124 5.48 8.77 -10.99
C VAL A 124 5.75 8.34 -12.43
N GLN A 125 5.08 9.00 -13.37
CA GLN A 125 5.27 8.77 -14.80
C GLN A 125 5.06 10.09 -15.55
N GLU A 126 5.89 10.37 -16.56
CA GLU A 126 5.73 11.54 -17.45
C GLU A 126 5.52 12.89 -16.71
N LYS A 127 6.26 13.09 -15.61
CA LYS A 127 6.16 14.30 -14.75
C LYS A 127 4.78 14.48 -14.09
N LYS A 128 4.04 13.39 -13.89
CA LYS A 128 2.80 13.32 -13.14
C LYS A 128 2.95 12.34 -11.97
N LEU A 129 2.29 12.68 -10.88
CA LEU A 129 2.10 11.88 -9.68
C LEU A 129 0.71 11.25 -9.76
N TYR A 130 0.65 9.93 -9.68
CA TYR A 130 -0.59 9.17 -9.60
C TYR A 130 -0.72 8.69 -8.18
N VAL A 131 -1.68 9.24 -7.44
CA VAL A 131 -1.83 9.03 -6.01
C VAL A 131 -3.07 8.20 -5.76
N PHE A 132 -2.87 7.00 -5.25
CA PHE A 132 -3.91 6.01 -5.02
C PHE A 132 -4.51 6.19 -3.63
N GLY A 133 -5.82 6.43 -3.55
CA GLY A 133 -6.56 6.47 -2.30
C GLY A 133 -6.52 5.13 -1.55
N TYR A 134 -6.93 5.11 -0.29
CA TYR A 134 -6.87 3.87 0.49
C TYR A 134 -7.81 2.80 -0.08
N PRO A 135 -7.31 1.59 -0.40
CA PRO A 135 -8.12 0.52 -0.95
C PRO A 135 -8.99 -0.07 0.17
N MET A 136 -10.30 -0.10 -0.07
CA MET A 136 -11.27 -0.77 0.79
C MET A 136 -11.84 -1.97 0.06
N PRO A 137 -12.02 -3.13 0.72
CA PRO A 137 -12.45 -4.35 0.06
C PRO A 137 -13.81 -4.12 -0.60
N ASN A 138 -13.94 -4.54 -1.86
CA ASN A 138 -15.14 -4.37 -2.68
C ASN A 138 -15.54 -2.91 -2.99
N GLU A 139 -14.73 -1.91 -2.61
CA GLU A 139 -14.95 -0.52 -2.98
C GLU A 139 -14.06 -0.13 -4.16
N ARG A 140 -14.59 0.71 -5.05
CA ARG A 140 -13.77 1.31 -6.11
C ARG A 140 -12.74 2.26 -5.49
N GLN A 141 -11.57 2.33 -6.09
CA GLN A 141 -10.46 3.15 -5.58
C GLN A 141 -10.36 4.46 -6.35
N ASN A 142 -10.08 5.56 -5.66
CA ASN A 142 -9.78 6.84 -6.30
C ASN A 142 -8.30 6.94 -6.66
N VAL A 143 -7.99 7.48 -7.84
CA VAL A 143 -6.65 7.87 -8.26
C VAL A 143 -6.65 9.34 -8.61
N SER A 144 -5.88 10.12 -7.87
CA SER A 144 -5.66 11.54 -8.15
C SER A 144 -4.41 11.71 -8.99
N ILE A 145 -4.51 12.46 -10.08
CA ILE A 145 -3.40 12.76 -10.98
C ILE A 145 -2.97 14.20 -10.71
N VAL A 146 -1.75 14.37 -10.22
CA VAL A 146 -1.18 15.67 -9.84
C VAL A 146 0.06 15.93 -10.67
N ASP A 147 0.28 17.15 -11.14
CA ASP A 147 1.55 17.49 -11.78
C ASP A 147 2.69 17.64 -10.75
N ILE A 148 3.95 17.66 -11.21
CA ILE A 148 5.11 17.90 -10.32
C ILE A 148 5.12 19.29 -9.66
N LYS A 149 4.25 20.22 -10.07
CA LYS A 149 4.09 21.53 -9.43
C LYS A 149 3.09 21.48 -8.28
N GLY A 150 2.36 20.37 -8.11
CA GLY A 150 1.32 20.18 -7.11
C GLY A 150 -0.07 20.62 -7.57
N LYS A 151 -0.33 20.76 -8.88
CA LYS A 151 -1.66 21.03 -9.39
C LYS A 151 -2.40 19.71 -9.63
N LEU A 152 -3.56 19.54 -9.02
CA LEU A 152 -4.48 18.45 -9.34
C LEU A 152 -4.97 18.61 -10.79
N LEU A 153 -4.63 17.65 -11.65
CA LEU A 153 -5.03 17.62 -13.06
C LEU A 153 -6.37 16.93 -13.25
N SER A 154 -6.58 15.80 -12.57
CA SER A 154 -7.83 15.03 -12.63
C SER A 154 -7.92 14.01 -11.49
N SER A 155 -9.10 13.42 -11.33
CA SER A 155 -9.34 12.28 -10.43
C SER A 155 -10.15 11.22 -11.17
N LYS A 156 -9.82 9.95 -10.98
CA LYS A 156 -10.51 8.82 -11.59
C LYS A 156 -10.87 7.76 -10.56
N ILE A 157 -12.05 7.20 -10.72
CA ILE A 157 -12.47 6.04 -9.95
C ILE A 157 -12.13 4.79 -10.76
N ILE A 158 -11.27 3.95 -10.22
CA ILE A 158 -10.83 2.68 -10.84
C ILE A 158 -11.41 1.49 -10.05
N PRO A 159 -11.47 0.29 -10.67
CA PRO A 159 -11.72 -0.93 -9.92
C PRO A 159 -10.75 -1.07 -8.75
N TYR A 160 -11.17 -1.82 -7.73
CA TYR A 160 -10.27 -2.23 -6.65
C TYR A 160 -9.10 -3.03 -7.25
N ILE A 161 -7.95 -2.38 -7.42
CA ILE A 161 -6.71 -3.05 -7.91
C ILE A 161 -5.93 -3.67 -6.76
N GLY A 162 -6.24 -3.24 -5.54
CA GLY A 162 -6.48 -4.02 -4.32
C GLY A 162 -6.02 -5.48 -4.15
N GLY A 163 -4.93 -5.96 -4.73
CA GLY A 163 -4.26 -7.16 -4.25
C GLY A 163 -4.02 -7.06 -2.74
N ASN A 164 -4.22 -8.18 -2.05
CA ASN A 164 -4.15 -8.42 -0.60
C ASN A 164 -3.39 -7.35 0.20
N TYR A 165 -3.90 -6.93 1.36
CA TYR A 165 -3.22 -6.02 2.33
C TYR A 165 -1.74 -6.35 2.64
N PHE A 166 -1.26 -7.53 2.27
CA PHE A 166 0.10 -8.03 2.49
C PHE A 166 0.88 -8.41 1.22
N ARG A 167 0.30 -8.28 0.01
CA ARG A 167 1.05 -8.44 -1.25
C ARG A 167 1.17 -7.08 -1.90
N HIS A 168 2.40 -6.69 -2.21
CA HIS A 168 2.63 -5.57 -3.11
C HIS A 168 1.90 -5.86 -4.42
N GLN A 169 0.91 -5.04 -4.75
CA GLN A 169 0.26 -5.12 -6.05
C GLN A 169 1.30 -4.84 -7.13
N MET A 170 1.37 -5.73 -8.10
CA MET A 170 2.13 -5.48 -9.31
C MET A 170 1.23 -4.69 -10.25
N TYR A 171 1.44 -3.37 -10.26
CA TYR A 171 0.81 -2.47 -11.19
C TYR A 171 1.87 -1.56 -11.82
N PHE A 172 1.54 -1.02 -12.99
CA PHE A 172 2.38 -0.07 -13.71
C PHE A 172 1.50 0.92 -14.46
N ILE A 173 1.96 2.16 -14.61
CA ILE A 173 1.26 3.18 -15.36
C ILE A 173 2.07 3.53 -16.60
N TYR A 174 1.45 3.45 -17.76
CA TYR A 174 2.08 3.79 -19.03
C TYR A 174 1.06 4.34 -20.02
N LYS A 175 1.40 5.46 -20.69
CA LYS A 175 0.58 6.11 -21.72
C LYS A 175 -0.89 6.31 -21.31
N GLY A 176 -1.12 6.74 -20.06
CA GLY A 176 -2.47 7.00 -19.54
C GLY A 176 -3.29 5.75 -19.19
N PHE A 177 -2.68 4.57 -19.19
CA PHE A 177 -3.29 3.32 -18.74
C PHE A 177 -2.64 2.82 -17.46
N LEU A 178 -3.48 2.36 -16.54
CA LEU A 178 -3.10 1.54 -15.40
C LEU A 178 -3.15 0.07 -15.78
N TYR A 179 -2.01 -0.58 -15.78
CA TYR A 179 -1.86 -2.02 -15.94
C TYR A 179 -1.71 -2.67 -14.58
N TYR A 180 -2.42 -3.76 -14.32
CA TYR A 180 -2.30 -4.49 -13.05
C TYR A 180 -2.50 -5.98 -13.25
N LEU A 181 -1.82 -6.77 -12.43
CA LEU A 181 -2.01 -8.23 -12.39
C LEU A 181 -3.15 -8.59 -11.45
N PHE A 182 -4.11 -9.36 -11.97
CA PHE A 182 -5.26 -9.88 -11.25
C PHE A 182 -5.14 -11.40 -11.10
N ASP A 183 -5.26 -11.89 -9.88
CA ASP A 183 -5.28 -13.33 -9.58
C ASP A 183 -6.71 -13.84 -9.74
N ASN A 184 -7.01 -14.52 -10.84
CA ASN A 184 -8.33 -15.10 -11.08
C ASN A 184 -8.40 -16.48 -10.41
N GLU A 185 -9.01 -16.52 -9.23
CA GLU A 185 -9.16 -17.75 -8.45
C GLU A 185 -10.05 -18.80 -9.15
N GLU A 186 -11.00 -18.41 -10.00
CA GLU A 186 -11.89 -19.35 -10.71
C GLU A 186 -11.16 -20.10 -11.84
N SER A 187 -10.27 -19.41 -12.54
CA SER A 187 -9.50 -20.00 -13.64
C SER A 187 -8.07 -20.41 -13.25
N GLU A 188 -7.69 -20.18 -11.98
CA GLU A 188 -6.36 -20.37 -11.42
C GLU A 188 -5.24 -19.71 -12.26
N LYS A 189 -5.52 -18.53 -12.83
CA LYS A 189 -4.60 -17.82 -13.74
C LYS A 189 -4.41 -16.37 -13.33
N TRP A 190 -3.21 -15.87 -13.65
CA TRP A 190 -2.93 -14.43 -13.60
C TRP A 190 -3.39 -13.77 -14.89
N GLU A 191 -4.19 -12.73 -14.76
CA GLU A 191 -4.65 -11.90 -15.87
C GLU A 191 -3.96 -10.53 -15.80
N LEU A 192 -3.45 -10.06 -16.95
CA LEU A 192 -3.05 -8.67 -17.10
C LEU A 192 -4.27 -7.85 -17.51
N ARG A 193 -4.69 -6.92 -16.66
CA ARG A 193 -5.80 -6.00 -16.94
C ARG A 193 -5.30 -4.59 -17.15
N ALA A 194 -6.04 -3.81 -17.93
CA ALA A 194 -5.74 -2.43 -18.23
C ALA A 194 -6.99 -1.55 -18.06
N VAL A 195 -6.82 -0.37 -17.44
CA VAL A 195 -7.88 0.63 -17.27
C VAL A 195 -7.33 1.99 -17.70
N LYS A 196 -8.07 2.70 -18.56
CA LYS A 196 -7.73 4.06 -18.97
C LYS A 196 -7.95 5.03 -17.81
N ILE A 197 -6.93 5.81 -17.47
CA ILE A 197 -6.94 6.77 -16.35
C ILE A 197 -6.67 8.22 -16.79
N GLU A 198 -6.27 8.44 -18.04
CA GLU A 198 -6.13 9.77 -18.65
C GLU A 198 -7.04 9.95 -19.86
#